data_AF-A0A962RPV1-F1
#
_entry.id   AF-A0A962RPV1-F1
#
_cell.length_a   1.000
_cell.length_b   1.000
_cell.length_c   1.000
_cell.angle_alpha   90.00
_cell.angle_beta   90.00
_cell.angle_gamma   90.00
#
_symmetry.space_group_name_H-M   'P 1'
#
loop_
_entity.id
_entity.type
_entity.pdbx_description
1 polymer ?
#
loop_
_entity_poly.entity_id
_entity_poly.type
_entity_poly.pdbx_seq_one_letter_code
_entity_poly.pdbx_strand_id
1 'polypeptide(L)' 'MIAEQWQIGDVRIQRIVEMPLSPESGIMSRLIPDATPERLARLPWLAPHFVDAQWRMRGSIHAL' A
#
# COMPACT_ATOMS: atom_id res chain seq x y z
N MET A 1 10.00 -2.96 7.55
CA MET A 1 10.32 -1.54 7.31
C MET A 1 10.62 -1.36 5.83
N ILE A 2 9.68 -0.87 5.04
CA ILE A 2 9.96 -0.49 3.64
C ILE A 2 10.31 0.99 3.69
N ALA A 3 11.60 1.31 3.57
CA ALA A 3 12.06 2.69 3.52
C ALA A 3 12.20 3.10 2.05
N GLU A 4 11.29 3.95 1.58
CA GLU A 4 11.44 4.59 0.27
C GLU A 4 12.23 5.89 0.45
N GLN A 5 13.24 6.10 -0.39
CA GLN A 5 14.07 7.30 -0.39
C GLN A 5 14.10 7.87 -1.80
N TRP A 6 13.98 9.20 -1.90
CA TRP A 6 14.10 9.89 -3.18
C TRP A 6 14.81 11.23 -3.02
N GLN A 7 15.38 11.72 -4.12
CA GLN A 7 16.14 12.97 -4.18
C GLN A 7 15.36 13.99 -5.02
N ILE A 8 15.23 15.22 -4.52
CA ILE A 8 14.68 16.36 -5.25
C ILE A 8 15.70 17.50 -5.20
N GLY A 9 16.41 17.72 -6.31
CA GLY A 9 17.52 18.67 -6.36
C GLY A 9 18.58 18.30 -5.32
N ASP A 10 18.84 19.20 -4.37
CA ASP A 10 19.79 18.98 -3.26
C ASP A 10 19.16 18.34 -2.01
N VAL A 11 17.84 18.11 -2.00
CA VAL A 11 17.12 17.58 -0.84
C VAL A 11 16.92 16.06 -0.95
N ARG A 12 17.34 15.32 0.08
CA ARG A 12 17.01 13.90 0.26
C ARG A 12 15.75 13.74 1.11
N ILE A 13 14.77 13.03 0.57
CA ILE A 13 13.52 12.72 1.25
C ILE A 13 13.49 11.23 1.59
N GLN A 14 13.09 10.92 2.82
CA GLN A 14 12.88 9.56 3.29
C GLN A 14 11.46 9.42 3.79
N ARG A 15 10.73 8.43 3.24
CA ARG A 15 9.43 8.04 3.75
C ARG A 15 9.60 7.10 4.93
N ILE A 16 9.01 7.49 6.05
CA ILE A 16 8.89 6.66 7.25
C ILE A 16 7.49 6.05 7.25
N VAL A 17 7.43 4.71 7.28
CA VAL A 17 6.19 3.96 7.40
C VAL A 17 6.13 3.40 8.82
N GLU A 18 5.23 3.94 9.64
CA GLU A 18 5.08 3.55 11.04
C GLU A 18 4.52 2.13 11.17
N MET A 19 3.39 1.88 10.51
CA MET A 19 2.73 0.58 10.52
C MET A 19 2.28 0.19 9.10
N PRO A 20 2.96 -0.80 8.47
CA PRO A 20 2.46 -1.37 7.23
C PRO A 20 1.20 -2.19 7.52
N LEU A 21 0.15 -1.97 6.73
CA LEU A 21 -1.04 -2.81 6.72
C LEU A 21 -0.86 -3.87 5.64
N SER A 22 -0.53 -5.07 6.08
CA SER A 22 -0.36 -6.21 5.18
C SER A 22 -1.71 -6.88 4.88
N PRO A 23 -1.82 -7.58 3.75
CA PRO A 23 -3.02 -8.34 3.39
C PRO A 23 -3.48 -9.32 4.47
N GLU A 24 -2.55 -9.96 5.19
CA GLU A 24 -2.87 -10.91 6.26
C GLU A 24 -3.52 -10.27 7.50
N SER A 25 -3.41 -8.96 7.70
CA SER A 25 -4.09 -8.27 8.80
C SER A 25 -5.61 -8.23 8.66
N GLY A 26 -6.14 -8.35 7.43
CA GLY A 26 -7.58 -8.22 7.14
C GLY A 26 -8.17 -6.82 7.43
N ILE A 27 -7.35 -5.85 7.84
CA ILE A 27 -7.80 -4.50 8.19
C ILE A 27 -8.34 -3.79 6.94
N MET A 28 -7.64 -3.93 5.81
CA MET A 28 -8.03 -3.28 4.55
C MET A 28 -9.39 -3.76 4.03
N SER A 29 -9.68 -5.06 4.11
CA SER A 29 -10.99 -5.61 3.70
C SER A 29 -12.13 -5.18 4.61
N ARG A 30 -11.83 -4.75 5.85
CA ARG A 30 -12.83 -4.21 6.77
C ARG A 30 -13.10 -2.72 6.53
N LEU A 31 -12.07 -1.97 6.16
CA LEU A 31 -12.17 -0.54 5.85
C LEU A 31 -12.77 -0.26 4.47
N ILE A 32 -12.40 -1.08 3.47
CA ILE A 32 -12.85 -0.95 2.08
C ILE A 32 -13.42 -2.31 1.64
N PRO A 33 -14.63 -2.67 2.08
CA PRO A 33 -15.20 -3.99 1.83
C PRO A 33 -15.45 -4.30 0.35
N ASP A 34 -15.70 -3.27 -0.46
CA ASP A 34 -15.94 -3.42 -1.91
C ASP A 34 -14.67 -3.66 -2.74
N ALA A 35 -13.49 -3.52 -2.14
CA ALA A 35 -12.22 -3.75 -2.82
C ALA A 35 -11.86 -5.25 -2.82
N THR A 36 -12.72 -6.05 -3.45
CA THR A 36 -12.50 -7.49 -3.62
C THR A 36 -11.40 -7.77 -4.64
N PRO A 37 -10.68 -8.91 -4.56
CA PRO A 37 -9.65 -9.28 -5.53
C PRO A 37 -10.13 -9.20 -6.99
N GLU A 38 -11.37 -9.60 -7.27
CA GLU A 38 -11.95 -9.62 -8.62
C GLU A 38 -12.20 -8.21 -9.16
N ARG A 39 -12.55 -7.26 -8.28
CA ARG A 39 -12.75 -5.85 -8.64
C ARG A 39 -11.40 -5.14 -8.82
N LEU A 40 -10.44 -5.42 -7.94
CA LEU A 40 -9.10 -4.85 -8.00
C LEU A 40 -8.31 -5.35 -9.22
N ALA A 41 -8.50 -6.61 -9.63
CA ALA A 41 -7.88 -7.15 -10.85
C ALA A 41 -8.27 -6.41 -12.13
N ARG A 42 -9.39 -5.67 -12.13
CA ARG A 42 -9.81 -4.80 -13.25
C ARG A 42 -9.05 -3.48 -13.29
N LEU A 43 -8.22 -3.19 -12.29
CA LEU A 43 -7.44 -1.96 -12.12
C LEU A 43 -5.93 -2.30 -12.10
N PRO A 44 -5.34 -2.63 -13.26
CA PRO A 44 -3.99 -3.19 -13.32
C PRO A 44 -2.88 -2.26 -12.80
N TRP A 45 -3.11 -0.95 -12.82
CA TRP A 45 -2.19 0.07 -12.32
C TRP A 45 -1.95 0.00 -10.80
N LEU A 46 -2.78 -0.73 -10.05
CA LEU A 46 -2.59 -0.93 -8.61
C LEU A 46 -1.40 -1.83 -8.29
N ALA A 47 -1.09 -2.78 -9.16
CA ALA A 47 0.03 -3.69 -8.97
C ALA A 47 1.36 -3.02 -9.40
N PRO A 48 2.48 -3.31 -8.73
CA PRO A 48 2.64 -4.17 -7.55
C PRO A 48 2.53 -3.42 -6.20
N HIS A 49 2.31 -2.10 -6.22
CA HIS A 49 2.51 -1.25 -5.06
C HIS A 49 1.35 -1.28 -4.06
N PHE A 50 0.11 -1.38 -4.55
CA PHE A 50 -1.11 -1.28 -3.73
C PHE A 50 -1.81 -2.62 -3.51
N VAL A 51 -1.40 -3.66 -4.22
CA VAL A 51 -1.94 -5.02 -4.11
C VAL A 51 -0.82 -6.06 -4.17
N ASP A 52 -1.02 -7.21 -3.53
CA ASP A 52 -0.16 -8.38 -3.71
C ASP A 52 -0.49 -9.17 -4.99
N ALA A 53 0.24 -10.26 -5.23
CA ALA A 53 0.03 -11.13 -6.40
C ALA A 53 -1.34 -11.83 -6.42
N GLN A 54 -2.07 -11.83 -5.29
CA GLN A 54 -3.42 -12.37 -5.17
C GLN A 54 -4.48 -11.26 -5.21
N TRP A 55 -4.11 -10.04 -5.62
CA TRP A 55 -4.99 -8.87 -5.66
C TRP A 55 -5.57 -8.48 -4.29
N ARG A 56 -4.86 -8.77 -3.20
CA ARG A 56 -5.23 -8.31 -1.86
C ARG A 56 -4.53 -6.99 -1.55
N MET A 57 -5.27 -6.06 -0.95
CA MET A 57 -4.77 -4.69 -0.71
C MET A 57 -3.61 -4.64 0.27
N ARG A 58 -2.68 -3.73 -0.03
CA ARG A 58 -1.59 -3.27 0.83
C ARG A 58 -1.87 -1.83 1.22
N GLY A 59 -1.56 -1.46 2.45
CA GLY A 59 -1.72 -0.09 2.92
C GLY A 59 -0.68 0.29 3.97
N SER A 60 -0.76 1.52 4.43
CA SER A 60 0.07 2.03 5.53
C SER A 60 -0.69 3.12 6.27
N ILE A 61 -0.51 3.18 7.59
CA ILE A 61 -1.00 4.27 8.42
C ILE A 61 0.15 5.25 8.64
N HIS A 62 -0.17 6.54 8.53
CA HIS A 62 0.76 7.65 8.72
C HIS A 62 0.12 8.66 9.69
N ALA A 63 0.80 8.99 10.77
CA ALA A 63 0.48 10.15 11.59
C ALA A 63 1.10 11.43 10.98
N LEU A 64 0.50 12.58 11.28
CA LEU A 64 0.84 13.90 10.76
C LEU A 64 2.08 14.50 11.46
#